data_AF-A0A662AGK5-F1
#
_entry.id   AF-A0A662AGK5-F1
#
_cell.length_a   1.000
_cell.length_b   1.000
_cell.length_c   1.000
_cell.angle_alpha   90.00
_cell.angle_beta   90.00
_cell.angle_gamma   90.00
#
_symmetry.space_group_name_H-M   'P 1'
#
loop_
_entity.id
_entity.type
_entity.pdbx_description
1 polymer ?
#
loop_
_entity_poly.entity_id
_entity_poly.type
_entity_poly.pdbx_seq_one_letter_code
_entity_poly.pdbx_strand_id
1 'polypeptide(L)'
;MQKMKCKKIHKKLIFYIDGDLSSKENKKIEEHLSSCKNCSRLYSEMKSSMEIIQDEKSIETNPYLYTRIKQQLNNINENATKPIFAIQRLKMLQPIMVSFLIAVGIFIGVSIGNNFPLQENNIADTQTELNYINDLQQEHVEYFLLNNE
;
A
#
# COMPACT_ATOMS: atom_id res chain seq x y z
N MET A 1 -24.70 -37.98 -46.44
CA MET A 1 -24.69 -36.98 -45.35
C MET A 1 -24.96 -37.70 -44.03
N GLN A 2 -24.04 -37.66 -43.06
CA GLN A 2 -24.23 -38.34 -41.78
C GLN A 2 -25.20 -37.55 -40.90
N LYS A 3 -26.48 -37.95 -40.90
CA LYS A 3 -27.47 -37.38 -39.98
C LYS A 3 -27.04 -37.71 -38.55
N MET A 4 -26.71 -36.67 -37.78
CA MET A 4 -26.35 -36.82 -36.38
C MET A 4 -27.52 -37.48 -35.64
N LYS A 5 -27.25 -38.46 -34.76
CA LYS A 5 -28.31 -39.18 -34.03
C LYS A 5 -28.97 -38.23 -33.03
N CYS A 6 -30.30 -38.24 -32.88
CA CYS A 6 -31.05 -37.43 -31.91
C CYS A 6 -30.46 -37.52 -30.50
N LYS A 7 -30.08 -38.72 -30.03
CA LYS A 7 -29.44 -38.93 -28.73
C LYS A 7 -28.14 -38.14 -28.55
N LYS A 8 -27.36 -37.92 -29.62
CA LYS A 8 -26.15 -37.09 -29.58
C LYS A 8 -26.49 -35.60 -29.53
N ILE A 9 -27.53 -35.17 -30.26
CA ILE A 9 -28.03 -33.78 -30.24
C ILE A 9 -28.51 -33.43 -28.84
N HIS A 10 -29.33 -34.28 -28.20
CA HIS A 10 -29.90 -34.00 -26.88
C HIS A 10 -28.81 -33.75 -25.81
N LYS A 11 -27.70 -34.50 -25.87
CA LYS A 11 -26.54 -34.30 -24.98
C LYS A 11 -25.76 -33.01 -25.26
N LYS A 12 -25.83 -32.50 -26.49
CA LYS A 12 -25.09 -31.32 -26.95
C LYS A 12 -25.94 -30.06 -27.00
N LEU A 13 -27.25 -30.17 -26.77
CA LEU A 13 -28.20 -29.09 -26.96
C LEU A 13 -27.98 -27.95 -25.97
N ILE A 14 -27.59 -28.26 -24.74
CA ILE A 14 -27.23 -27.26 -23.73
C ILE A 14 -26.02 -26.42 -24.16
N PHE A 15 -24.91 -27.07 -24.54
CA PHE A 15 -23.71 -26.38 -25.05
C PHE A 15 -23.98 -25.60 -26.35
N TYR A 16 -24.94 -26.04 -27.16
CA TYR A 16 -25.39 -25.30 -28.34
C TYR A 16 -26.13 -24.01 -27.96
N ILE A 17 -26.97 -24.05 -26.93
CA ILE A 17 -27.68 -22.87 -26.41
C ILE A 17 -26.69 -21.88 -25.79
N ASP A 18 -25.71 -22.38 -25.03
CA ASP A 18 -24.69 -21.55 -24.35
C ASP A 18 -23.60 -21.01 -25.31
N GLY A 19 -23.51 -21.54 -26.54
CA GLY A 19 -22.52 -21.12 -27.54
C GLY A 19 -21.15 -21.77 -27.40
N ASP A 20 -21.01 -22.83 -26.60
CA ASP A 20 -19.75 -23.48 -26.22
C ASP A 20 -19.24 -24.53 -27.24
N LEU A 21 -19.86 -24.62 -28.41
CA LEU A 21 -19.53 -25.61 -29.44
C LEU A 21 -18.73 -25.00 -30.60
N SER A 22 -17.91 -25.85 -31.23
CA SER A 22 -17.18 -25.45 -32.44
C SER A 22 -18.13 -25.10 -33.59
N SER A 23 -17.73 -24.17 -34.47
CA SER A 23 -18.53 -23.76 -35.65
C SER A 23 -18.98 -24.95 -36.52
N LYS A 24 -18.12 -25.98 -36.65
CA LYS A 24 -18.43 -27.21 -37.38
C LYS A 24 -19.54 -28.04 -36.73
N GLU A 25 -19.61 -28.04 -35.40
CA GLU A 25 -20.65 -28.74 -34.66
C GLU A 25 -21.96 -27.98 -34.64
N ASN A 26 -21.90 -26.64 -34.52
CA ASN A 26 -23.09 -25.79 -34.63
C ASN A 26 -23.83 -26.01 -35.95
N LYS A 27 -23.12 -26.00 -37.09
CA LYS A 27 -23.74 -26.29 -38.39
C LYS A 27 -24.43 -27.66 -38.44
N LYS A 28 -23.81 -28.70 -37.88
CA LYS A 28 -24.40 -30.05 -37.84
C LYS A 28 -25.66 -30.13 -36.99
N ILE A 29 -25.70 -29.37 -35.89
CA ILE A 29 -26.87 -29.29 -35.01
C ILE A 29 -27.98 -28.50 -35.72
N GLU A 30 -27.66 -27.39 -36.36
CA GLU A 30 -28.60 -26.56 -37.13
C GLU A 30 -29.24 -27.32 -38.30
N GLU A 31 -28.45 -28.10 -39.05
CA GLU A 31 -28.94 -29.04 -40.07
C GLU A 31 -29.87 -30.12 -39.47
N HIS A 32 -29.60 -30.56 -38.24
CA HIS A 32 -30.47 -31.54 -37.58
C HIS A 32 -31.76 -30.91 -37.08
N LEU A 33 -31.72 -29.72 -36.49
CA LEU A 33 -32.90 -29.00 -35.99
C LEU A 33 -33.86 -28.66 -37.13
N SER A 34 -33.34 -28.26 -38.31
CA SER A 34 -34.16 -28.01 -39.50
C SER A 34 -34.82 -29.28 -40.07
N SER A 35 -34.23 -30.46 -39.86
CA SER A 35 -34.72 -31.72 -40.41
C SER A 35 -35.43 -32.64 -39.40
N CYS A 36 -35.49 -32.27 -38.10
CA CYS A 36 -36.02 -33.10 -37.03
C CYS A 36 -36.94 -32.29 -36.10
N LYS A 37 -38.26 -32.43 -36.30
CA LYS A 37 -39.28 -31.75 -35.49
C LYS A 37 -39.15 -32.03 -33.99
N ASN A 38 -38.84 -33.27 -33.60
CA ASN A 38 -38.70 -33.64 -32.19
C ASN A 38 -37.57 -32.90 -31.49
N CYS A 39 -36.40 -32.81 -32.14
CA CYS A 39 -35.25 -32.10 -31.57
C CYS A 39 -35.46 -30.57 -31.62
N SER A 40 -36.14 -30.06 -32.66
CA SER A 40 -36.52 -28.64 -32.72
C SER A 40 -37.48 -28.25 -31.60
N ARG A 41 -38.45 -29.10 -31.26
CA ARG A 41 -39.35 -28.86 -30.13
C ARG A 41 -38.60 -28.83 -28.80
N LEU A 42 -37.74 -29.83 -28.56
CA LEU A 42 -36.92 -29.88 -27.36
C LEU A 42 -36.01 -28.65 -27.23
N TYR A 43 -35.43 -28.18 -28.34
CA TYR A 43 -34.64 -26.94 -28.35
C TYR A 43 -35.46 -25.73 -27.93
N SER A 44 -36.66 -25.57 -28.50
CA SER A 44 -37.57 -24.47 -28.16
C SER A 44 -37.98 -24.49 -26.69
N GLU A 45 -38.31 -25.67 -26.15
CA GLU A 45 -38.70 -25.86 -24.74
C GLU A 45 -37.53 -25.50 -23.79
N MET A 46 -36.32 -25.98 -24.08
CA MET A 46 -35.13 -25.65 -23.28
C MET A 46 -34.80 -24.15 -23.35
N LYS A 47 -34.84 -23.56 -24.56
CA LYS A 47 -34.54 -22.14 -24.75
C LYS A 47 -35.54 -21.25 -24.01
N SER A 48 -36.83 -21.54 -24.12
CA SER A 48 -37.88 -20.76 -23.42
C SER A 48 -37.72 -20.83 -21.90
N SER A 49 -37.35 -22.00 -21.37
CA SER A 49 -37.09 -22.16 -19.94
C SER A 49 -35.91 -21.31 -19.45
N MET A 50 -34.86 -21.17 -20.27
CA MET A 50 -33.71 -20.33 -19.95
C MET A 50 -34.02 -18.84 -20.08
N GLU A 51 -34.82 -18.43 -21.08
CA GLU A 51 -35.24 -17.03 -21.25
C GLU A 51 -36.02 -16.53 -20.01
N ILE A 52 -36.92 -17.35 -19.46
CA ILE A 52 -37.65 -17.02 -18.21
C ILE A 52 -36.69 -16.76 -17.04
N ILE A 53 -35.67 -17.62 -16.87
CA ILE A 53 -34.67 -17.47 -15.81
C ILE A 53 -33.84 -16.20 -16.05
N GLN A 54 -33.54 -15.87 -17.31
CA GLN A 54 -32.74 -14.70 -17.66
C GLN A 54 -33.48 -13.40 -17.41
N ASP A 55 -34.79 -13.36 -17.70
CA ASP A 55 -35.65 -12.21 -17.41
C ASP A 55 -35.81 -11.96 -15.90
N GLU A 56 -35.96 -13.03 -15.11
CA GLU A 56 -35.99 -12.93 -13.64
C GLU A 56 -34.63 -12.51 -13.05
N LYS A 57 -33.52 -12.88 -13.71
CA LYS A 57 -32.16 -12.49 -13.31
C LYS A 57 -31.82 -11.04 -13.68
N SER A 58 -32.82 -10.16 -13.82
CA SER A 58 -32.65 -8.71 -13.83
C SER A 58 -32.24 -8.21 -12.43
N ILE A 59 -31.07 -8.65 -12.00
CA ILE A 59 -30.41 -8.21 -10.78
C ILE A 59 -30.03 -6.74 -11.00
N GLU A 60 -30.62 -5.84 -10.21
CA GLU A 60 -30.11 -4.49 -10.05
C GLU A 60 -28.62 -4.59 -9.74
N THR A 61 -27.78 -4.20 -10.70
CA THR A 61 -26.33 -4.28 -10.54
C THR A 61 -25.96 -3.40 -9.35
N ASN A 62 -25.58 -4.02 -8.22
CA ASN A 62 -25.15 -3.29 -7.04
C ASN A 62 -24.04 -2.30 -7.47
N PRO A 63 -24.26 -0.97 -7.37
CA PRO A 63 -23.34 0.04 -7.90
C PRO A 63 -21.92 -0.07 -7.34
N TYR A 64 -21.77 -0.67 -6.16
CA TYR A 64 -20.50 -0.83 -5.48
C TYR A 64 -19.76 -2.13 -5.82
N LEU A 65 -20.39 -3.07 -6.55
CA LEU A 65 -19.75 -4.33 -6.93
C LEU A 65 -18.51 -4.09 -7.79
N TYR A 66 -18.64 -3.21 -8.79
CA TYR A 66 -17.53 -2.83 -9.65
C TYR A 66 -16.39 -2.20 -8.85
N THR A 67 -16.71 -1.26 -7.94
CA THR A 67 -15.71 -0.58 -7.11
C THR A 67 -14.96 -1.56 -6.20
N ARG A 68 -15.67 -2.49 -5.56
CA ARG A 68 -15.05 -3.51 -4.69
C ARG A 68 -14.12 -4.44 -5.47
N ILE A 69 -14.55 -4.92 -6.64
CA ILE A 69 -13.72 -5.78 -7.49
C ILE A 69 -12.48 -5.02 -7.99
N LYS A 70 -12.66 -3.79 -8.48
CA LYS A 70 -11.56 -2.94 -8.95
C LYS A 70 -10.54 -2.68 -7.85
N GLN A 71 -10.99 -2.42 -6.63
CA GLN A 71 -10.11 -2.21 -5.48
C GLN A 71 -9.29 -3.47 -5.15
N GLN A 72 -9.91 -4.66 -5.18
CA GLN A 72 -9.20 -5.92 -4.95
C GLN A 72 -8.13 -6.19 -6.01
N LEU A 73 -8.43 -5.95 -7.29
CA LEU A 73 -7.45 -6.10 -8.37
C LEU A 73 -6.26 -5.13 -8.23
N ASN A 74 -6.55 -3.88 -7.88
CA ASN A 74 -5.50 -2.88 -7.64
C ASN A 74 -4.62 -3.26 -6.46
N ASN A 75 -5.18 -3.73 -5.35
CA ASN A 75 -4.42 -4.17 -4.19
C ASN A 75 -3.48 -5.35 -4.51
N ILE A 76 -3.91 -6.29 -5.36
CA ILE A 76 -3.08 -7.41 -5.81
C ILE A 76 -1.89 -6.90 -6.64
N ASN A 77 -2.12 -5.94 -7.53
CA ASN A 77 -1.07 -5.36 -8.38
C ASN A 77 -0.11 -4.45 -7.58
N GLU A 78 -0.60 -3.64 -6.65
CA GLU A 78 0.25 -2.75 -5.84
C GLU A 78 1.18 -3.51 -4.89
N ASN A 79 0.75 -4.67 -4.38
CA ASN A 79 1.58 -5.52 -3.55
C ASN A 79 2.65 -6.28 -4.36
N ALA A 80 2.50 -6.38 -5.68
CA ALA A 80 3.51 -6.94 -6.58
C ALA A 80 4.58 -5.91 -6.99
N THR A 81 4.32 -4.60 -6.87
CA THR A 81 5.17 -3.55 -7.44
C THR A 81 5.73 -2.54 -6.44
N LYS A 82 5.56 -2.73 -5.12
CA LYS A 82 6.35 -1.96 -4.15
C LYS A 82 7.73 -2.62 -4.06
N PRO A 83 8.80 -2.07 -4.67
CA PRO A 83 10.13 -2.55 -4.36
C PRO A 83 10.35 -2.22 -2.88
N ILE A 84 10.36 -3.24 -2.04
CA ILE A 84 10.70 -3.15 -0.61
C ILE A 84 11.97 -2.30 -0.40
N PHE A 85 12.87 -2.28 -1.40
CA PHE A 85 14.07 -1.46 -1.48
C PHE A 85 13.87 0.07 -1.59
N ALA A 86 12.80 0.58 -2.21
CA ALA A 86 12.61 2.03 -2.38
C ALA A 86 12.20 2.73 -1.08
N ILE A 87 11.34 2.09 -0.28
CA ILE A 87 10.95 2.59 1.04
C ILE A 87 12.13 2.46 2.03
N GLN A 88 12.95 1.42 1.90
CA GLN A 88 14.14 1.23 2.72
C GLN A 88 15.25 2.26 2.43
N ARG A 89 15.44 2.68 1.16
CA ARG A 89 16.41 3.74 0.81
C ARG A 89 15.97 5.13 1.29
N LEU A 90 14.68 5.48 1.26
CA LEU A 90 14.23 6.75 1.83
C LEU A 90 14.38 6.78 3.36
N LYS A 91 14.14 5.66 4.05
CA LYS A 91 14.29 5.55 5.51
C LYS A 91 15.76 5.64 5.98
N MET A 92 16.72 5.35 5.10
CA MET A 92 18.15 5.42 5.38
C MET A 92 18.79 6.77 4.98
N LEU A 93 18.14 7.56 4.12
CA LEU A 93 18.60 8.91 3.72
C LEU A 93 18.22 10.00 4.74
N GLN A 94 17.14 9.79 5.50
CA GLN A 94 16.65 10.72 6.52
C GLN A 94 17.66 11.01 7.67
N PRO A 95 18.41 10.04 8.23
CA PRO A 95 19.40 10.33 9.28
C PRO A 95 20.64 11.09 8.79
N ILE A 96 20.99 10.99 7.51
CA ILE A 96 22.17 11.67 6.94
C ILE A 96 21.95 13.19 6.90
N MET A 97 20.74 13.65 6.54
CA MET A 97 20.41 15.08 6.50
C MET A 97 20.44 15.73 7.89
N VAL A 98 19.94 15.04 8.92
CA VAL A 98 19.96 15.55 10.30
C VAL A 98 21.38 15.64 10.83
N SER A 99 22.21 14.61 10.57
CA SER A 99 23.62 14.63 10.95
C SER A 99 24.39 15.76 10.27
N PHE A 100 24.12 16.01 8.98
CA PHE A 100 24.74 17.11 8.24
C PHE A 100 24.34 18.49 8.79
N LEU A 101 23.06 18.70 9.10
CA LEU A 101 22.59 19.95 9.72
C LEU A 101 23.24 20.24 11.07
N ILE A 102 23.39 19.21 11.92
CA ILE A 102 24.08 19.34 13.20
C ILE A 102 25.55 19.73 13.00
N ALA A 103 26.25 19.05 12.09
CA ALA A 103 27.65 19.35 11.79
C ALA A 103 27.85 20.78 11.26
N VAL A 104 26.95 21.23 10.37
CA VAL A 104 26.95 22.61 9.86
C VAL A 104 26.69 23.62 10.99
N GLY A 105 25.73 23.35 11.87
CA GLY A 105 25.45 24.21 13.04
C GLY A 105 26.65 24.34 13.98
N ILE A 106 27.33 23.22 14.27
CA ILE A 106 28.56 23.21 15.08
C ILE A 106 29.66 24.02 14.39
N PHE A 107 29.88 23.81 13.09
CA PHE A 107 30.90 24.53 12.32
C PHE A 107 30.66 26.05 12.31
N ILE A 108 29.41 26.47 12.09
CA ILE A 108 29.01 27.87 12.14
C ILE A 108 29.24 28.44 13.54
N GLY A 109 28.82 27.73 14.59
CA GLY A 109 29.01 28.17 15.97
C GLY A 109 30.47 28.37 16.35
N VAL A 110 31.35 27.42 15.99
CA VAL A 110 32.80 27.51 16.21
C VAL A 110 33.40 28.67 15.42
N SER A 111 33.02 28.85 14.15
CA SER A 111 33.55 29.92 13.31
C SER A 111 33.15 31.30 13.83
N ILE A 112 31.92 31.46 14.32
CA ILE A 112 31.46 32.69 14.96
C ILE A 112 32.27 32.93 16.24
N GLY A 113 32.38 31.93 17.12
CA GLY A 113 33.11 32.07 18.40
C GLY A 113 34.59 32.41 18.23
N ASN A 114 35.26 31.86 17.21
CA ASN A 114 36.68 32.15 16.94
C ASN A 114 36.92 33.57 16.37
N ASN A 115 35.93 34.12 15.68
CA ASN A 115 36.02 35.44 15.04
C ASN A 115 35.47 36.57 15.93
N PHE A 116 34.84 36.24 17.06
CA PHE A 116 34.57 37.21 18.11
C PHE A 116 35.89 37.47 18.84
N PRO A 117 36.47 38.69 18.75
CA PRO A 117 37.50 39.06 19.71
C PRO A 117 36.86 38.94 21.09
N LEU A 118 37.37 38.03 21.92
CA LEU A 118 37.13 38.11 23.35
C LEU A 118 37.64 39.48 23.75
N GLN A 119 36.71 40.42 23.90
CA GLN A 119 37.02 41.69 24.50
C GLN A 119 37.45 41.33 25.92
N GLU A 120 38.75 41.43 26.17
CA GLU A 120 39.37 41.33 27.49
C GLU A 120 38.88 42.54 28.29
N ASN A 121 37.59 42.52 28.62
CA ASN A 121 37.00 43.45 29.56
C ASN A 121 37.56 43.08 30.93
N ASN A 122 38.13 44.08 31.59
CA ASN A 122 38.88 43.97 32.83
C ASN A 122 38.35 42.84 33.74
N ILE A 123 39.25 41.92 34.07
CA ILE A 123 39.07 40.73 34.92
C ILE A 123 38.54 41.08 36.35
N ALA A 124 38.27 42.34 36.64
CA ALA A 124 37.74 42.83 37.91
C ALA A 124 36.25 42.46 38.15
N ASP A 125 35.40 42.40 37.12
CA ASP A 125 33.95 42.15 37.32
C ASP A 125 33.60 40.65 37.44
N THR A 126 34.43 39.75 36.90
CA THR A 126 34.21 38.29 37.01
C THR A 126 34.75 37.72 38.33
N GLN A 127 35.77 38.36 38.91
CA GLN A 127 36.31 37.96 40.22
C GLN A 127 35.32 38.23 41.37
N THR A 128 34.48 39.26 41.24
CA THR A 128 33.48 39.59 42.27
C THR A 128 32.40 38.52 42.41
N GLU A 129 31.92 37.90 41.33
CA GLU A 129 30.92 36.83 41.43
C GLU A 129 31.53 35.48 41.83
N LEU A 130 32.76 35.18 41.41
CA LEU A 130 33.46 33.95 41.82
C LEU A 130 33.84 33.96 43.31
N ASN A 131 34.07 35.15 43.90
CA ASN A 131 34.31 35.30 45.34
C ASN A 131 33.07 35.01 46.20
N TYR A 132 31.85 35.10 45.67
CA TYR A 132 30.64 34.73 46.39
C TYR A 132 30.40 33.21 46.45
N ILE A 133 31.02 32.45 45.54
CA ILE A 133 30.86 30.99 45.46
C ILE A 133 31.89 30.26 46.35
N ASN A 134 32.98 30.93 46.72
CA ASN A 134 34.06 30.35 47.51
C ASN A 134 33.86 30.55 49.02
N ASP A 135 32.76 29.99 49.54
CA ASP A 135 32.39 30.02 50.98
C ASP A 135 33.43 29.31 51.87
N LEU A 136 34.18 28.36 51.27
CA LEU A 136 35.19 27.55 51.95
C LEU A 136 36.40 28.36 52.45
N GLN A 137 36.66 29.54 51.87
CA GLN A 137 37.80 30.37 52.25
C GLN A 137 37.45 31.37 53.37
N GLN A 138 36.17 31.46 53.77
CA GLN A 138 35.68 32.38 54.81
C GLN A 138 35.47 31.73 56.18
N GLU A 139 35.62 30.41 56.32
CA GLU A 139 35.50 29.75 57.62
C GLU A 139 36.80 29.86 58.45
N HIS A 140 36.93 30.95 59.20
CA HIS A 140 37.96 31.14 60.23
C HIS A 140 37.82 30.17 61.43
N VAL A 141 36.73 29.41 61.49
CA VAL A 141 36.40 28.55 62.64
C VAL A 141 37.31 27.32 62.70
N GLU A 142 37.64 26.70 61.56
CA GLU A 142 38.51 25.51 61.55
C GLU A 142 39.97 25.82 61.91
N TYR A 143 40.51 26.98 61.46
CA TYR A 143 41.86 27.41 61.84
C TYR A 143 41.98 27.71 63.33
N PHE A 144 40.92 28.26 63.95
CA PHE A 144 40.87 28.49 65.40
C PHE A 144 40.84 27.16 66.17
N LEU A 145 40.16 26.13 65.67
CA LEU A 145 40.07 24.82 66.31
C LEU A 145 41.35 23.97 66.16
N LEU A 146 42.10 24.13 65.07
CA LEU A 146 43.34 23.37 64.83
C LEU A 146 44.57 23.93 65.56
N ASN A 147 44.56 25.22 65.91
CA ASN A 147 45.70 25.87 66.59
C ASN A 147 45.49 26.10 68.09
N ASN A 148 44.28 25.85 68.62
CA ASN A 148 44.01 25.85 70.06
C ASN A 148 43.71 24.42 70.54
N GLU A 149 44.72 23.56 70.52
CA GLU A 149 45.01 22.53 71.53
C GLU A 149 46.42 21.94 71.31
#